data_AF-A0A0S4UX61-F1
#
_entry.id   AF-A0A0S4UX61-F1
#
_cell.length_a   1.000
_cell.length_b   1.000
_cell.length_c   1.000
_cell.angle_alpha   90.00
_cell.angle_beta   90.00
_cell.angle_gamma   90.00
#
_symmetry.space_group_name_H-M   'P 1'
#
loop_
_entity.id
_entity.type
_entity.pdbx_description
1 polymer ?
#
loop_
_entity_poly.entity_id
_entity_poly.type
_entity_poly.pdbx_seq_one_letter_code
_entity_poly.pdbx_strand_id
1 'polypeptide(L)' 'MDVEVYAQRMGSNGRHETVKVTEATLPYVATDASRKPRALPPR' A
#
# COMPACT_ATOMS: atom_id res chain seq x y z
N MET A 1 6.77 3.69 0.88
CA MET A 1 5.40 4.12 1.22
C MET A 1 4.65 2.87 1.58
N ASP A 2 4.09 2.86 2.79
CA ASP A 2 3.44 1.68 3.35
C ASP A 2 1.94 1.85 3.19
N VAL A 3 1.27 0.78 2.77
CA VAL A 3 -0.18 0.76 2.54
C VAL A 3 -0.82 -0.25 3.47
N GLU A 4 -1.85 0.22 4.16
CA GLU A 4 -2.68 -0.57 5.06
C GLU A 4 -4.13 -0.46 4.60
N VAL A 5 -4.77 -1.61 4.37
CA VAL A 5 -6.18 -1.67 3.99
C VAL A 5 -6.97 -2.26 5.15
N TYR A 6 -8.06 -1.60 5.50
CA TYR A 6 -8.96 -2.01 6.57
C TYR A 6 -10.35 -2.28 6.01
N ALA A 7 -11.01 -3.31 6.54
CA ALA A 7 -12.40 -3.62 6.25
C ALA A 7 -13.21 -3.59 7.54
N GLN A 8 -14.45 -3.10 7.45
CA GLN A 8 -15.42 -3.20 8.53
C GLN A 8 -16.30 -4.44 8.32
N ARG A 9 -16.47 -5.25 9.37
CA ARG A 9 -17.35 -6.41 9.38
C ARG A 9 -18.20 -6.47 10.64
N MET A 10 -19.27 -7.26 10.63
CA MET A 10 -19.98 -7.63 11.85
C MET A 10 -19.13 -8.67 12.61
N GLY A 11 -18.70 -8.31 13.82
CA GLY A 11 -17.98 -9.19 14.73
C GLY A 11 -18.88 -10.26 15.34
N SER A 12 -18.27 -11.29 15.94
CA SER A 12 -18.97 -12.44 16.54
C SER A 12 -19.90 -12.06 17.71
N ASN A 13 -19.70 -10.88 18.30
CA ASN A 13 -20.54 -10.31 19.36
C ASN A 13 -21.65 -9.38 18.82
N GLY A 14 -21.87 -9.35 17.51
CA GLY A 14 -22.87 -8.53 16.84
C GLY A 14 -22.53 -7.04 16.72
N ARG A 15 -21.31 -6.62 17.11
CA ARG A 15 -20.82 -5.24 16.96
C ARG A 15 -19.93 -5.10 15.73
N HIS A 16 -19.81 -3.90 15.18
CA HIS A 16 -18.87 -3.65 14.09
C HIS A 16 -17.42 -3.75 14.56
N GLU A 17 -16.59 -4.43 13.78
CA GLU A 17 -15.15 -4.59 13.99
C GLU A 17 -14.41 -4.10 12.75
N THR A 18 -13.37 -3.27 12.95
CA THR A 18 -12.47 -2.85 11.87
C THR A 18 -11.21 -3.71 11.93
N VAL A 19 -10.92 -4.44 10.86
CA VAL A 19 -9.79 -5.38 10.80
C VAL A 19 -8.84 -4.98 9.68
N LYS A 20 -7.53 -5.02 9.95
CA LYS A 20 -6.50 -4.86 8.91
C LYS A 20 -6.51 -6.10 8.03
N VAL A 21 -6.80 -5.93 6.75
CA VAL A 21 -6.92 -7.04 5.80
C VAL A 21 -5.72 -7.13 4.87
N THR A 22 -4.95 -6.06 4.71
CA THR A 22 -3.75 -6.06 3.86
C THR A 22 -2.69 -5.11 4.40
N GLU A 23 -1.45 -5.55 4.32
CA GLU A 23 -0.25 -4.74 4.50
C GLU A 23 0.64 -4.94 3.28
N ALA A 24 1.10 -3.85 2.67
CA ALA A 24 1.96 -3.92 1.49
C ALA A 24 2.87 -2.69 1.39
N THR A 25 4.04 -2.89 0.79
CA THR A 25 4.96 -1.82 0.41
C THR A 25 4.89 -1.61 -1.11
N LEU A 26 4.71 -0.36 -1.55
CA LEU A 26 4.73 -0.04 -2.99
C LEU A 26 6.13 0.44 -3.40
N PRO A 27 6.85 -0.31 -4.26
CA PRO A 27 8.08 0.17 -4.85
C PRO A 27 7.76 1.18 -5.96
N TYR A 28 8.50 2.29 -5.97
CA TYR A 28 8.42 3.30 -7.03
C TYR A 28 9.67 3.24 -7.89
N VAL A 29 9.49 3.40 -9.21
CA VAL A 29 10.56 3.45 -10.18
C VAL A 29 10.57 4.83 -10.84
N ALA A 30 11.71 5.51 -10.79
CA ALA A 30 11.87 6.76 -11.53
C ALA A 30 11.89 6.47 -13.03
N THR A 31 11.04 7.15 -13.80
CA THR A 31 10.98 7.01 -15.26
C THR A 31 11.28 8.33 -15.96
N ASP A 32 11.84 8.26 -17.16
CA ASP A 32 12.10 9.42 -18.02
C ASP A 32 10.89 9.76 -18.92
N ALA A 33 11.02 10.79 -19.76
CA ALA A 33 9.96 11.23 -20.69
C ALA A 33 9.53 10.15 -21.71
N SER A 34 10.37 9.14 -21.93
CA SER A 34 10.07 7.98 -22.79
C SER A 34 9.49 6.78 -22.02
N ARG A 35 9.17 6.96 -20.73
CA ARG A 35 8.71 5.93 -19.79
C ARG A 35 9.73 4.81 -19.55
N LYS A 36 11.02 5.09 -19.75
CA LYS A 36 12.09 4.15 -19.41
C LYS A 36 12.59 4.38 -17.99
N PRO A 37 12.95 3.34 -17.22
CA PRO A 37 13.58 3.51 -15.92
C PRO A 37 14.85 4.35 -16.01
N ARG A 38 15.02 5.28 -15.07
CA ARG A 38 16.20 6.16 -14.97
C ARG A 38 16.98 5.88 -13.68
N ALA A 39 18.31 6.00 -13.75
CA ALA A 39 19.18 5.94 -12.59
C ALA A 39 18.83 7.03 -11.57
N LEU A 40 18.81 6.65 -10.29
CA LEU A 40 18.67 7.56 -9.16
C LEU A 40 20.07 8.05 -8.72
N PRO A 41 20.19 9.29 -8.23
CA PRO A 41 21.43 9.76 -7.62
C PRO A 41 21.78 8.89 -6.39
N PRO A 42 23.08 8.74 -6.07
CA PRO A 42 23.49 8.11 -4.83
C PRO A 42 22.98 8.91 -3.62
N ARG A 43 22.68 8.19 -2.53
CA ARG A 43 22.16 8.75 -1.28
C ARG A 43 23.26 9.35 -0.41
#